data_AF-A0A7V1DRW1-F1
#
_entry.id   AF-A0A7V1DRW1-F1
#
_cell.length_a   1.000
_cell.length_b   1.000
_cell.length_c   1.000
_cell.angle_alpha   90.00
_cell.angle_beta   90.00
_cell.angle_gamma   90.00
#
_symmetry.space_group_name_H-M   'P 1'
#
loop_
_entity.id
_entity.type
_entity.pdbx_description
1 polymer ?
#
loop_
_entity_poly.entity_id
_entity_poly.type
_entity_poly.pdbx_seq_one_letter_code
_entity_poly.pdbx_strand_id
1 'polypeptide(L)'
;MVDRITACVLAKPPLPGRAKTRLAAAIGPAAASALAEAFLRDTWSLLCGIPWIRPVLVLEELVEVAGLVADEVWLQGDGDLGQRLEPTLRRALRESCMAFALGSDSPGLPVGLLRQARGALLTADTVLGPASDGGFYLLGMRACPLGAFAGISWSSATTCEETREQLRARGLRVALIGQWFDVDHHEDLARLAAALARGAIHAPATRGQLHELGLLPDRT
;
A
#
# COMPACT_ATOMS: atom_id res chain seq x y z
N MET A 1 16.53 20.86 8.09
CA MET A 1 15.50 20.19 7.28
C MET A 1 15.52 18.73 7.72
N VAL A 2 14.44 18.19 8.29
CA VAL A 2 14.42 16.75 8.60
C VAL A 2 14.32 16.03 7.26
N ASP A 3 15.28 15.17 6.92
CA ASP A 3 15.19 14.34 5.71
C ASP A 3 13.91 13.50 5.79
N ARG A 4 12.89 13.95 5.05
CA ARG A 4 11.61 13.24 4.95
C ARG A 4 11.77 12.09 3.99
N ILE A 5 11.08 10.99 4.28
CA ILE A 5 10.93 9.85 3.36
C ILE A 5 9.74 10.13 2.47
N THR A 6 9.92 10.07 1.15
CA THR A 6 8.80 10.15 0.22
C THR A 6 8.05 8.81 0.24
N ALA A 7 6.78 8.80 0.59
CA ALA A 7 5.93 7.62 0.62
C ALA A 7 4.86 7.71 -0.48
N CYS A 8 5.04 6.91 -1.53
CA CYS A 8 4.15 6.81 -2.66
C CYS A 8 3.05 5.78 -2.39
N VAL A 9 1.79 6.19 -2.37
CA VAL A 9 0.64 5.28 -2.29
C VAL A 9 0.17 4.99 -3.69
N LEU A 10 0.45 3.78 -4.18
CA LEU A 10 -0.04 3.31 -5.47
C LEU A 10 -1.48 2.81 -5.28
N ALA A 11 -2.42 3.45 -5.95
CA ALA A 11 -3.83 3.10 -5.85
C ALA A 11 -4.50 3.02 -7.22
N LYS A 12 -5.38 2.04 -7.35
CA LYS A 12 -6.35 2.01 -8.44
C LYS A 12 -7.51 2.96 -8.11
N PRO A 13 -8.15 3.55 -9.13
CA PRO A 13 -9.35 4.34 -8.93
C PRO A 13 -10.42 3.53 -8.19
N PRO A 14 -10.97 4.04 -7.06
CA PRO A 14 -12.00 3.34 -6.29
C PRO A 14 -13.37 3.46 -6.98
N LEU A 15 -13.47 2.93 -8.20
CA LEU A 15 -14.67 2.99 -9.03
C LEU A 15 -15.40 1.64 -9.04
N PRO A 16 -16.75 1.63 -9.01
CA PRO A 16 -17.53 0.41 -9.13
C PRO A 16 -17.13 -0.42 -10.36
N GLY A 17 -16.87 -1.70 -10.17
CA GLY A 17 -16.48 -2.63 -11.24
C GLY A 17 -15.01 -2.58 -11.65
N ARG A 18 -14.20 -1.69 -11.05
CA ARG A 18 -12.76 -1.58 -11.31
C ARG A 18 -11.92 -1.90 -10.08
N ALA A 19 -12.30 -1.36 -8.92
CA ALA A 19 -11.65 -1.67 -7.66
C ALA A 19 -12.21 -2.96 -7.06
N LYS A 20 -11.34 -3.74 -6.41
CA LYS A 20 -11.72 -4.89 -5.57
C LYS A 20 -12.71 -5.84 -6.25
N THR A 21 -12.48 -6.19 -7.52
CA THR A 21 -13.43 -6.99 -8.32
C THR A 21 -13.74 -8.37 -7.72
N ARG A 22 -12.76 -8.99 -7.05
CA ARG A 22 -12.96 -10.24 -6.29
C ARG A 22 -13.90 -10.04 -5.11
N LEU A 23 -13.75 -8.95 -4.38
CA LEU A 23 -14.62 -8.58 -3.27
C LEU A 23 -16.03 -8.20 -3.76
N ALA A 24 -16.10 -7.47 -4.88
CA ALA A 24 -17.35 -7.04 -5.52
C ALA A 24 -18.26 -8.22 -5.89
N ALA A 25 -17.69 -9.40 -6.19
CA ALA A 25 -18.46 -10.61 -6.43
C ALA A 25 -19.29 -11.06 -5.20
N ALA A 26 -18.86 -10.69 -3.99
CA ALA A 26 -19.54 -11.05 -2.75
C ALA A 26 -20.42 -9.93 -2.17
N ILE A 27 -19.97 -8.67 -2.23
CA ILE A 27 -20.67 -7.53 -1.58
C ILE A 27 -21.27 -6.52 -2.56
N GLY A 28 -21.10 -6.74 -3.86
CA GLY A 28 -21.55 -5.85 -4.91
C GLY A 28 -20.50 -4.77 -5.29
N PRO A 29 -20.51 -4.29 -6.55
CA PRO A 29 -19.52 -3.33 -7.04
C PRO A 29 -19.46 -2.00 -6.27
N ALA A 30 -20.62 -1.46 -5.86
CA ALA A 30 -20.70 -0.18 -5.16
C ALA A 30 -20.09 -0.25 -3.75
N ALA A 31 -20.38 -1.32 -3.00
CA ALA A 31 -19.80 -1.56 -1.69
C ALA A 31 -18.28 -1.79 -1.76
N ALA A 32 -17.84 -2.57 -2.75
CA ALA A 32 -16.41 -2.84 -2.93
C ALA A 32 -15.62 -1.58 -3.30
N SER A 33 -16.17 -0.70 -4.14
CA SER A 33 -15.54 0.59 -4.43
C SER A 33 -15.52 1.52 -3.23
N ALA A 34 -16.59 1.59 -2.44
CA ALA A 34 -16.65 2.42 -1.25
C ALA A 34 -15.65 1.94 -0.17
N LEU A 35 -15.46 0.62 -0.02
CA LEU A 35 -14.40 0.06 0.81
C LEU A 35 -13.00 0.40 0.29
N ALA A 36 -12.75 0.29 -1.02
CA ALA A 36 -11.45 0.65 -1.60
C ALA A 36 -11.13 2.15 -1.37
N GLU A 37 -12.15 3.01 -1.50
CA GLU A 37 -12.03 4.44 -1.17
C GLU A 37 -11.66 4.65 0.29
N ALA A 38 -12.34 3.95 1.20
CA ALA A 38 -12.09 4.02 2.63
C ALA A 38 -10.68 3.53 3.01
N PHE A 39 -10.19 2.45 2.41
CA PHE A 39 -8.83 1.96 2.63
C PHE A 39 -7.78 2.99 2.20
N LEU A 40 -7.99 3.61 1.03
CA LEU A 40 -7.11 4.65 0.52
C LEU A 40 -7.10 5.89 1.43
N ARG A 41 -8.27 6.33 1.89
CA ARG A 41 -8.41 7.47 2.82
C ARG A 41 -7.72 7.23 4.16
N ASP A 42 -7.88 6.04 4.73
CA ASP A 42 -7.24 5.70 6.00
C ASP A 42 -5.71 5.59 5.85
N THR A 43 -5.24 4.99 4.75
CA THR A 43 -3.80 4.92 4.42
C THR A 43 -3.21 6.32 4.21
N TRP A 44 -3.90 7.19 3.47
CA TRP A 44 -3.47 8.57 3.25
C TRP A 44 -3.38 9.35 4.56
N SER A 45 -4.45 9.30 5.36
CA SER A 45 -4.52 10.00 6.65
C SER A 45 -3.43 9.54 7.62
N LEU A 46 -3.14 8.24 7.65
CA LEU A 46 -2.03 7.66 8.40
C LEU A 46 -0.69 8.29 8.00
N LEU A 47 -0.39 8.37 6.71
CA LEU A 47 0.88 8.90 6.22
C LEU A 47 1.01 10.41 6.47
N CYS A 48 -0.07 11.19 6.29
CA CYS A 48 -0.11 12.61 6.63
C CYS A 48 0.19 12.87 8.12
N GLY A 49 -0.22 11.95 9.00
CA GLY A 49 0.04 12.04 10.44
C GLY A 49 1.47 11.74 10.88
N ILE A 50 2.36 11.30 9.98
CA ILE A 50 3.72 10.88 10.31
C ILE A 50 4.71 12.01 9.94
N PRO A 51 5.36 12.68 10.90
CA PRO A 51 6.15 13.90 10.63
C PRO A 51 7.32 13.72 9.65
N TRP A 52 7.93 12.53 9.64
CA TRP A 52 9.08 12.17 8.80
C TRP A 52 8.68 11.56 7.45
N ILE A 53 7.38 11.52 7.14
CA ILE A 53 6.88 11.11 5.83
C ILE A 53 6.42 12.33 5.04
N ARG A 54 6.68 12.30 3.74
CA ARG A 54 6.07 13.14 2.72
C ARG A 54 5.21 12.23 1.83
N PRO A 55 3.89 12.23 1.98
CA PRO A 55 3.02 11.35 1.20
C PRO A 55 2.86 11.88 -0.23
N VAL A 56 2.80 10.97 -1.19
CA VAL A 56 2.52 11.24 -2.61
C VAL A 56 1.49 10.23 -3.07
N LEU A 57 0.39 10.71 -3.66
CA LEU A 57 -0.62 9.83 -4.20
C LEU A 57 -0.23 9.44 -5.64
N VAL A 58 -0.27 8.16 -5.98
CA VAL A 58 0.11 7.67 -7.32
C VAL A 58 -1.06 6.87 -7.90
N LEU A 59 -1.79 7.49 -8.84
CA LEU A 59 -3.02 6.93 -9.41
C LEU A 59 -2.80 6.39 -10.83
N GLU A 60 -3.53 5.34 -11.21
CA GLU A 60 -3.57 4.90 -12.61
C GLU A 60 -4.20 5.98 -13.52
N GLU A 61 -5.21 6.68 -13.01
CA GLU A 61 -5.87 7.80 -13.69
C GLU A 61 -6.29 8.86 -12.67
N LEU A 62 -6.46 10.12 -13.11
CA LEU A 62 -6.90 11.19 -12.23
C LEU A 62 -8.38 11.02 -11.89
N VAL A 63 -8.66 10.73 -10.63
CA VAL A 63 -10.00 10.71 -10.07
C VAL A 63 -10.03 11.47 -8.75
N GLU A 64 -11.14 12.13 -8.48
CA GLU A 64 -11.40 12.68 -7.15
C GLU A 64 -11.75 11.54 -6.20
N VAL A 65 -11.11 11.53 -5.04
CA VAL A 65 -11.38 10.59 -3.95
C VAL A 65 -11.99 11.43 -2.83
N ALA A 66 -13.26 11.18 -2.48
CA ALA A 66 -13.98 12.07 -1.60
C ALA A 66 -13.34 12.11 -0.20
N GLY A 67 -13.12 13.31 0.33
CA GLY A 67 -12.47 13.48 1.63
C GLY A 67 -10.97 13.13 1.65
N LEU A 68 -10.33 12.97 0.49
CA LEU A 68 -8.88 12.89 0.35
C LEU A 68 -8.41 14.11 -0.45
N VAL A 69 -7.64 14.97 0.20
CA VAL A 69 -6.94 16.09 -0.45
C VAL A 69 -5.46 15.74 -0.45
N ALA A 70 -4.91 15.53 -1.65
CA ALA A 70 -3.49 15.27 -1.84
C ALA A 70 -2.81 16.51 -2.42
N ASP A 71 -1.78 17.00 -1.71
CA ASP A 71 -0.96 18.12 -2.19
C ASP A 71 -0.17 17.75 -3.46
N GLU A 72 0.10 16.45 -3.65
CA GLU A 72 0.83 15.94 -4.80
C GLU A 72 0.26 14.62 -5.30
N VAL A 73 -0.07 14.59 -6.59
CA VAL A 73 -0.61 13.43 -7.31
C VAL A 73 0.26 13.13 -8.52
N TRP A 74 0.72 11.90 -8.64
CA TRP A 74 1.43 11.38 -9.80
C TRP A 74 0.58 10.35 -10.54
N LEU A 75 0.83 10.20 -11.83
CA LEU A 75 0.28 9.10 -12.62
C LEU A 75 1.24 7.91 -12.57
N GLN A 76 0.71 6.71 -12.38
CA GLN A 76 1.48 5.46 -12.36
C GLN A 76 2.16 5.18 -13.71
N GLY A 77 1.55 5.65 -14.80
CA GLY A 77 1.93 5.27 -16.16
C GLY A 77 1.39 3.90 -16.55
N ASP A 78 1.79 3.45 -17.74
CA ASP A 78 1.35 2.19 -18.32
C ASP A 78 2.27 1.01 -17.94
N GLY A 79 1.83 -0.20 -18.29
CA GLY A 79 2.61 -1.43 -18.10
C GLY A 79 2.24 -2.20 -16.83
N ASP A 80 3.09 -3.16 -16.48
CA ASP A 80 2.95 -3.97 -15.26
C ASP A 80 3.35 -3.23 -13.98
N LEU A 81 3.20 -3.88 -12.83
CA LEU A 81 3.49 -3.24 -11.54
C LEU A 81 4.97 -2.81 -11.42
N GLY A 82 5.91 -3.57 -11.96
CA GLY A 82 7.34 -3.23 -11.96
C GLY A 82 7.63 -1.99 -12.79
N GLN A 83 7.01 -1.91 -13.98
CA GLN A 83 7.11 -0.77 -14.90
C GLN A 83 6.53 0.51 -14.30
N ARG A 84 5.62 0.41 -13.32
CA ARG A 84 5.07 1.54 -12.57
C ARG A 84 5.87 1.88 -11.31
N LEU A 85 6.34 0.86 -10.58
CA LEU A 85 7.14 1.02 -9.36
C LEU A 85 8.48 1.69 -9.64
N GLU A 86 9.20 1.26 -10.67
CA GLU A 86 10.54 1.79 -10.99
C GLU A 86 10.57 3.31 -11.23
N PRO A 87 9.78 3.88 -12.16
CA PRO A 87 9.77 5.33 -12.37
C PRO A 87 9.27 6.09 -11.14
N THR A 88 8.29 5.53 -10.41
CA THR A 88 7.75 6.14 -9.18
C THR A 88 8.82 6.26 -8.10
N LEU A 89 9.52 5.15 -7.79
CA LEU A 89 10.58 5.13 -6.78
C LEU A 89 11.78 5.98 -7.22
N ARG A 90 12.18 5.92 -8.50
CA ARG A 90 13.26 6.77 -9.03
C ARG A 90 12.93 8.25 -8.93
N ARG A 91 11.68 8.66 -9.16
CA ARG A 91 11.23 10.05 -8.99
C ARG A 91 11.29 10.45 -7.52
N ALA A 92 10.70 9.65 -6.63
CA ALA A 92 10.73 9.89 -5.19
C ALA A 92 12.16 10.02 -4.63
N LEU A 93 13.10 9.20 -5.11
CA LEU A 93 14.50 9.21 -4.69
C LEU A 93 15.32 10.40 -5.23
N ARG A 94 14.79 11.22 -6.15
CA ARG A 94 15.40 12.50 -6.51
C ARG A 94 15.16 13.58 -5.45
N GLU A 95 14.12 13.39 -4.65
CA GLU A 95 13.63 14.38 -3.67
C GLU A 95 13.89 13.94 -2.22
N SER A 96 14.33 12.69 -2.01
CA SER A 96 14.53 12.10 -0.67
C SER A 96 15.59 11.00 -0.72
N CYS A 97 16.33 10.82 0.39
CA CYS A 97 17.34 9.76 0.51
C CYS A 97 16.75 8.35 0.64
N MET A 98 15.46 8.27 0.97
CA MET A 98 14.68 7.04 1.05
C MET A 98 13.31 7.28 0.42
N ALA A 99 12.79 6.24 -0.25
CA ALA A 99 11.44 6.23 -0.77
C ALA A 99 10.72 4.94 -0.38
N PHE A 100 9.42 5.05 -0.11
CA PHE A 100 8.51 3.92 0.06
C PHE A 100 7.48 3.90 -1.07
N ALA A 101 7.15 2.72 -1.56
CA ALA A 101 5.97 2.43 -2.36
C ALA A 101 5.06 1.51 -1.54
N LEU A 102 3.80 1.89 -1.39
CA LEU A 102 2.79 1.14 -0.64
C LEU A 102 1.56 0.92 -1.52
N GLY A 103 0.91 -0.23 -1.34
CA GLY A 103 -0.43 -0.45 -1.85
C GLY A 103 -1.50 0.21 -0.98
N SER A 104 -2.70 0.40 -1.53
CA SER A 104 -3.88 0.87 -0.78
C SER A 104 -4.73 -0.26 -0.20
N ASP A 105 -4.31 -1.51 -0.37
CA ASP A 105 -5.13 -2.70 -0.12
C ASP A 105 -4.95 -3.30 1.30
N SER A 106 -4.08 -2.68 2.09
CA SER A 106 -3.66 -3.06 3.45
C SER A 106 -4.22 -2.07 4.50
N PRO A 107 -5.54 -2.04 4.76
CA PRO A 107 -6.13 -1.10 5.71
C PRO A 107 -5.57 -1.29 7.13
N GLY A 108 -5.44 -0.18 7.86
CA GLY A 108 -4.98 -0.21 9.25
C GLY A 108 -3.51 -0.57 9.45
N LEU A 109 -2.68 -0.39 8.41
CA LEU A 109 -1.23 -0.62 8.46
C LEU A 109 -0.60 0.02 9.72
N PRO A 110 0.05 -0.76 10.61
CA PRO A 110 0.64 -0.23 11.82
C PRO A 110 1.80 0.72 11.52
N VAL A 111 1.81 1.89 12.16
CA VAL A 111 2.95 2.84 12.13
C VAL A 111 4.26 2.16 12.52
N GLY A 112 4.20 1.12 13.38
CA GLY A 112 5.35 0.31 13.76
C GLY A 112 6.06 -0.34 12.57
N LEU A 113 5.32 -0.80 11.56
CA LEU A 113 5.90 -1.41 10.35
C LEU A 113 6.60 -0.35 9.48
N LEU A 114 6.03 0.86 9.36
CA LEU A 114 6.69 1.98 8.69
C LEU A 114 7.99 2.39 9.40
N ARG A 115 8.02 2.35 10.74
CA ARG A 115 9.24 2.58 11.54
C ARG A 115 10.27 1.47 11.34
N GLN A 116 9.84 0.21 11.28
CA GLN A 116 10.73 -0.90 10.94
C GLN A 116 11.33 -0.73 9.54
N ALA A 117 10.53 -0.35 8.54
CA ALA A 117 11.00 -0.08 7.18
C ALA A 117 12.09 0.99 7.17
N ARG A 118 11.84 2.11 7.85
CA ARG A 118 12.80 3.20 7.99
C ARG A 118 14.09 2.76 8.67
N GLY A 119 13.99 1.99 9.76
CA GLY A 119 15.15 1.46 10.48
C GLY A 119 15.97 0.48 9.64
N ALA A 120 15.30 -0.42 8.93
CA ALA A 120 15.94 -1.41 8.06
C ALA A 120 16.76 -0.75 6.94
N LEU A 121 16.26 0.35 6.36
CA LEU A 121 16.99 1.11 5.34
C LEU A 121 18.23 1.84 5.87
N LEU A 122 18.51 1.86 7.18
CA LEU A 122 19.80 2.36 7.66
C LEU A 122 20.94 1.38 7.33
N THR A 123 20.67 0.08 7.30
CA THR A 123 21.68 -0.97 7.08
C THR A 123 21.48 -1.75 5.79
N ALA A 124 20.28 -1.76 5.22
CA ALA A 124 19.94 -2.42 3.96
C ALA A 124 19.72 -1.42 2.83
N ASP A 125 19.83 -1.87 1.58
CA ASP A 125 19.62 -1.02 0.40
C ASP A 125 18.12 -0.97 0.01
N THR A 126 17.38 -2.02 0.35
CA THR A 126 15.95 -2.17 0.11
C THR A 126 15.29 -2.96 1.23
N VAL A 127 14.00 -2.72 1.45
CA VAL A 127 13.16 -3.41 2.43
C VAL A 127 11.84 -3.82 1.80
N LEU A 128 11.39 -5.05 2.06
CA LEU A 128 10.07 -5.54 1.68
C LEU A 128 9.23 -5.81 2.93
N GLY A 129 7.98 -5.37 2.90
CA GLY A 129 6.93 -5.75 3.83
C GLY A 129 6.03 -6.80 3.18
N PRO A 130 6.18 -8.09 3.51
CA PRO A 130 5.40 -9.15 2.88
C PRO A 130 3.91 -9.02 3.19
N ALA A 131 3.08 -9.25 2.19
CA ALA A 131 1.65 -9.44 2.34
C ALA A 131 1.33 -10.93 2.60
N SER A 132 0.10 -11.22 2.99
CA SER A 132 -0.34 -12.61 3.29
C SER A 132 -0.64 -13.44 2.05
N ASP A 133 -0.82 -12.80 0.90
CA ASP A 133 -1.13 -13.41 -0.40
C ASP A 133 0.11 -13.79 -1.22
N GLY A 134 1.31 -13.48 -0.72
CA GLY A 134 2.59 -13.69 -1.39
C GLY A 134 3.13 -12.47 -2.16
N GLY A 135 2.37 -11.37 -2.19
CA GLY A 135 2.85 -10.05 -2.60
C GLY A 135 3.55 -9.28 -1.48
N PHE A 136 3.65 -7.97 -1.63
CA PHE A 136 4.17 -7.07 -0.60
C PHE A 136 3.29 -5.82 -0.48
N TYR A 137 3.02 -5.39 0.75
CA TYR A 137 2.28 -4.15 1.03
C TYR A 137 3.19 -2.92 1.01
N LEU A 138 4.51 -3.13 1.19
CA LEU A 138 5.51 -2.07 1.23
C LEU A 138 6.80 -2.51 0.54
N LEU A 139 7.33 -1.63 -0.29
CA LEU A 139 8.69 -1.69 -0.83
C LEU A 139 9.39 -0.37 -0.50
N GLY A 140 10.50 -0.42 0.23
CA GLY A 140 11.32 0.75 0.52
C GLY A 140 12.70 0.63 -0.10
N MET A 141 13.25 1.72 -0.62
CA MET A 141 14.57 1.73 -1.26
C MET A 141 15.36 3.00 -0.91
N ARG A 142 16.69 2.90 -0.96
CA ARG A 142 17.61 4.06 -0.99
C ARG A 142 18.09 4.43 -2.39
N ALA A 143 18.08 3.47 -3.30
CA ALA A 143 18.46 3.62 -4.69
C ALA A 143 17.68 2.59 -5.52
N CYS A 144 17.11 3.02 -6.65
CA CYS A 144 16.38 2.14 -7.55
C CYS A 144 17.18 1.97 -8.86
N PRO A 145 17.94 0.87 -9.03
CA PRO A 145 18.68 0.61 -10.26
C PRO A 145 17.72 0.42 -11.45
N LEU A 146 18.21 0.64 -12.66
CA LEU A 146 17.41 0.40 -13.86
C LEU A 146 17.11 -1.09 -14.03
N GLY A 147 15.86 -1.42 -14.35
CA GLY A 147 15.37 -2.79 -14.46
C GLY A 147 15.34 -3.53 -13.12
N ALA A 148 15.16 -2.80 -12.00
CA ALA A 148 15.11 -3.38 -10.65
C ALA A 148 14.04 -4.47 -10.52
N PHE A 149 12.97 -4.35 -11.29
CA PHE A 149 11.80 -5.23 -11.23
C PHE A 149 11.52 -6.02 -12.51
N ALA A 150 12.50 -6.08 -13.42
CA ALA A 150 12.36 -6.80 -14.68
C ALA A 150 12.26 -8.32 -14.45
N GLY A 151 11.35 -9.00 -15.15
CA GLY A 151 11.22 -10.46 -15.13
C GLY A 151 10.49 -11.04 -13.91
N ILE A 152 9.86 -10.20 -13.08
CA ILE A 152 9.05 -10.63 -11.94
C ILE A 152 7.64 -10.98 -12.41
N SER A 153 7.13 -12.10 -11.95
CA SER A 153 5.73 -12.50 -12.16
C SER A 153 4.84 -11.78 -11.16
N TRP A 154 4.10 -10.76 -11.64
CA TRP A 154 3.18 -9.99 -10.80
C TRP A 154 1.87 -10.74 -10.55
N SER A 155 1.22 -10.42 -9.42
CA SER A 155 -0.05 -11.05 -9.00
C SER A 155 0.06 -12.56 -8.73
N SER A 156 1.22 -13.01 -8.25
CA SER A 156 1.51 -14.39 -7.88
C SER A 156 1.80 -14.51 -6.38
N ALA A 157 1.55 -15.70 -5.82
CA ALA A 157 1.96 -16.03 -4.46
C ALA A 157 3.49 -16.02 -4.26
N THR A 158 4.26 -15.96 -5.34
CA THR A 158 5.73 -15.88 -5.35
C THR A 158 6.25 -14.46 -5.60
N THR A 159 5.39 -13.46 -5.86
CA THR A 159 5.83 -12.11 -6.27
C THR A 159 6.81 -11.47 -5.29
N CYS A 160 6.58 -11.57 -3.97
CA CYS A 160 7.50 -11.01 -2.97
C CYS A 160 8.85 -11.71 -2.96
N GLU A 161 8.86 -13.03 -3.10
CA GLU A 161 10.09 -13.82 -3.11
C GLU A 161 10.88 -13.58 -4.40
N GLU A 162 10.24 -13.60 -5.56
CA GLU A 162 10.86 -13.25 -6.85
C GLU A 162 11.43 -11.83 -6.83
N THR A 163 10.71 -10.87 -6.24
CA THR A 163 11.22 -9.50 -6.07
C THR A 163 12.47 -9.49 -5.20
N ARG A 164 12.47 -10.23 -4.09
CA ARG A 164 13.61 -10.33 -3.18
C ARG A 164 14.83 -10.93 -3.89
N GLU A 165 14.65 -12.02 -4.62
CA GLU A 165 15.71 -12.70 -5.36
C GLU A 165 16.26 -11.81 -6.48
N GLN A 166 15.38 -11.15 -7.23
CA GLN A 166 15.79 -10.25 -8.31
C GLN A 166 16.61 -9.06 -7.79
N LEU A 167 16.21 -8.44 -6.68
CA LEU A 167 16.96 -7.35 -6.07
C LEU A 167 18.32 -7.84 -5.52
N ARG A 168 18.38 -9.04 -4.92
CA ARG A 168 19.64 -9.66 -4.48
C ARG A 168 20.58 -10.01 -5.62
N ALA A 169 20.05 -10.52 -6.73
CA ALA A 169 20.83 -10.83 -7.94
C ALA A 169 21.49 -9.57 -8.52
N ARG A 170 20.94 -8.39 -8.21
CA ARG A 170 21.51 -7.07 -8.55
C ARG A 170 22.46 -6.51 -7.49
N GLY A 171 22.83 -7.30 -6.49
CA GLY A 171 23.78 -6.92 -5.44
C GLY A 171 23.19 -6.07 -4.32
N LEU A 172 21.86 -5.91 -4.24
CA LEU A 172 21.23 -5.15 -3.17
C LEU A 172 21.08 -6.00 -1.90
N ARG A 173 21.36 -5.40 -0.73
CA ARG A 173 20.99 -5.99 0.55
C ARG A 173 19.50 -5.76 0.79
N VAL A 174 18.74 -6.84 0.80
CA VAL A 174 17.28 -6.84 1.01
C VAL A 174 16.95 -7.24 2.43
N ALA A 175 16.27 -6.37 3.16
CA ALA A 175 15.67 -6.66 4.46
C ALA A 175 14.18 -7.03 4.32
N LEU A 176 13.67 -7.83 5.26
CA LEU A 176 12.25 -8.10 5.41
C LEU A 176 11.78 -7.51 6.75
N ILE A 177 10.59 -6.91 6.76
CA ILE A 177 9.92 -6.45 7.99
C ILE A 177 8.70 -7.32 8.28
N GLY A 178 7.99 -7.02 9.37
CA GLY A 178 6.80 -7.77 9.76
C GLY A 178 5.76 -7.88 8.64
N GLN A 179 5.17 -9.06 8.52
CA GLN A 179 4.08 -9.33 7.58
C GLN A 179 2.84 -8.53 7.95
N TRP A 180 2.07 -8.14 6.93
CA TRP A 180 0.72 -7.58 7.08
C TRP A 180 -0.26 -8.27 6.13
N PHE A 181 -1.51 -7.87 6.17
CA PHE A 181 -2.56 -8.49 5.37
C PHE A 181 -3.25 -7.47 4.45
N ASP A 182 -3.55 -7.93 3.25
CA ASP A 182 -4.44 -7.24 2.32
C ASP A 182 -5.88 -7.74 2.50
N VAL A 183 -6.82 -7.00 1.93
CA VAL A 183 -8.24 -7.33 1.95
C VAL A 183 -8.77 -7.36 0.53
N ASP A 184 -8.81 -8.55 -0.08
CA ASP A 184 -9.19 -8.73 -1.49
C ASP A 184 -10.34 -9.72 -1.67
N HIS A 185 -10.51 -10.63 -0.72
CA HIS A 185 -11.54 -11.67 -0.73
C HIS A 185 -12.56 -11.42 0.38
N HIS A 186 -13.75 -12.01 0.22
CA HIS A 186 -14.82 -11.90 1.20
C HIS A 186 -14.39 -12.37 2.60
N GLU A 187 -13.61 -13.44 2.68
CA GLU A 187 -13.08 -13.99 3.92
C GLU A 187 -12.15 -13.02 4.68
N ASP A 188 -11.49 -12.10 3.97
CA ASP A 188 -10.63 -11.08 4.59
C ASP A 188 -11.45 -10.05 5.38
N LEU A 189 -12.73 -9.83 5.01
CA LEU A 189 -13.60 -8.88 5.71
C LEU A 189 -13.85 -9.30 7.16
N ALA A 190 -13.98 -10.60 7.42
CA ALA A 190 -14.16 -11.10 8.78
C ALA A 190 -12.91 -10.83 9.65
N ARG A 191 -11.71 -11.03 9.09
CA ARG A 191 -10.44 -10.70 9.75
C ARG A 191 -10.35 -9.20 10.03
N LEU A 192 -10.68 -8.37 9.03
CA LEU A 192 -10.66 -6.91 9.13
C LEU A 192 -11.63 -6.40 10.20
N ALA A 193 -12.89 -6.87 10.17
CA ALA A 193 -13.91 -6.52 11.15
C ALA A 193 -13.50 -6.90 12.57
N ALA A 194 -12.98 -8.12 12.77
CA ALA A 194 -12.48 -8.56 14.08
C ALA A 194 -11.32 -7.70 14.59
N ALA A 195 -10.39 -7.29 13.71
CA ALA A 195 -9.29 -6.41 14.07
C ALA A 195 -9.78 -5.02 14.50
N LEU A 196 -10.76 -4.46 13.79
CA LEU A 196 -11.36 -3.16 14.11
C LEU A 196 -12.18 -3.21 15.40
N ALA A 197 -12.97 -4.26 15.61
CA ALA A 197 -13.80 -4.43 16.80
C ALA A 197 -12.96 -4.53 18.08
N ARG A 198 -11.81 -5.22 18.03
CA ARG A 198 -10.86 -5.32 19.15
C ARG A 198 -9.95 -4.09 19.31
N GLY A 199 -10.07 -3.08 18.45
CA GLY A 199 -9.18 -1.91 18.45
C GLY A 199 -7.73 -2.23 18.10
N ALA A 200 -7.46 -3.36 17.44
CA ALA A 200 -6.12 -3.78 17.04
C ALA A 200 -5.56 -2.92 15.89
N ILE A 201 -6.44 -2.32 15.10
CA ILE A 201 -6.09 -1.40 14.01
C ILE A 201 -6.93 -0.12 14.10
N HIS A 202 -6.38 0.97 13.56
CA HIS A 202 -7.07 2.26 13.45
C HIS A 202 -7.31 2.58 11.97
N ALA A 203 -8.57 2.45 11.54
CA ALA A 203 -9.00 2.73 10.17
C ALA A 203 -10.46 3.26 10.21
N PRO A 204 -10.66 4.55 10.53
CA PRO A 204 -11.99 5.11 10.81
C PRO A 204 -12.92 5.13 9.59
N ALA A 205 -12.43 5.46 8.39
CA ALA A 205 -13.27 5.43 7.18
C ALA A 205 -13.70 4.00 6.87
N THR A 206 -12.76 3.06 6.98
CA THR A 206 -12.99 1.63 6.78
C THR A 206 -14.01 1.09 7.76
N ARG A 207 -13.89 1.47 9.04
CA ARG A 207 -14.88 1.11 10.07
C ARG A 207 -16.27 1.57 9.68
N GLY A 208 -16.42 2.82 9.23
CA GLY A 208 -17.71 3.36 8.78
C GLY A 208 -18.34 2.52 7.68
N GLN A 209 -17.55 2.15 6.66
CA GLN A 209 -18.02 1.29 5.56
C GLN A 209 -18.39 -0.12 6.01
N LEU A 210 -17.67 -0.71 6.98
CA LEU A 210 -18.06 -2.01 7.53
C LEU A 210 -19.35 -1.95 8.37
N HIS A 211 -19.67 -0.82 9.00
CA HIS A 211 -20.98 -0.64 9.65
C HIS A 211 -22.10 -0.57 8.62
N GLU A 212 -21.92 0.17 7.53
CA GLU A 212 -22.91 0.24 6.43
C GLU A 212 -23.19 -1.13 5.80
N LEU A 213 -22.20 -2.03 5.81
CA LEU A 213 -22.34 -3.41 5.35
C LEU A 213 -22.89 -4.37 6.42
N GLY A 214 -23.16 -3.91 7.64
CA GLY A 214 -23.61 -4.76 8.75
C GLY A 214 -22.55 -5.74 9.24
N LEU A 215 -21.27 -5.48 8.95
CA LEU A 215 -20.13 -6.33 9.32
C LEU A 215 -19.48 -5.93 10.64
N LEU A 216 -19.88 -4.80 11.22
CA LEU A 216 -19.51 -4.36 12.56
C LEU A 216 -20.76 -4.00 13.37
N PRO A 217 -20.85 -4.42 14.66
CA PRO A 217 -21.95 -4.02 15.53
C PRO A 217 -21.88 -2.51 15.80
N ASP A 218 -23.03 -1.83 15.82
CA ASP A 218 -23.10 -0.41 16.18
C ASP A 218 -22.45 -0.17 17.54
N ARG A 219 -21.70 0.94 17.66
CA ARG A 219 -21.16 1.35 18.96
C ARG A 219 -22.34 1.67 19.87
N THR A 220 -22.53 0.84 20.89
CA THR A 220 -23.41 1.13 22.04
C THR A 220 -22.82 2.25 22.88
#